data_AF-A0AAD2DFW9-F1
#
_entry.id   AF-A0AAD2DFW9-F1
#
_cell.length_a   1.000
_cell.length_b   1.000
_cell.length_c   1.000
_cell.angle_alpha   90.00
_cell.angle_beta   90.00
_cell.angle_gamma   90.00
#
_symmetry.space_group_name_H-M   'P 1'
#
loop_
_entity.id
_entity.type
_entity.pdbx_description
1 polymer ?
#
loop_
_entity_poly.entity_id
_entity_poly.type
_entity_poly.pdbx_seq_one_letter_code
_entity_poly.pdbx_strand_id
1 'polypeptide(L)'
;MKEKTPVGVYSNSVHFKAFKVKAKGNGFNLGEYVNVDFETAQNKVGGNLRRNWRTVSVKKVNNKWVIELANNTEYAGWVNNGHRIVDKNKRTLGWVEGKFFVEIAMEEIEKELPIYVKKLQEDIIKQMFGK
;
A
#
# COMPACT_ATOMS: atom_id res chain seq x y z
N MET A 1 -6.66 7.13 6.36
CA MET A 1 -5.87 7.10 5.09
C MET A 1 -4.81 5.99 5.04
N LYS A 2 -3.85 5.93 5.97
CA LYS A 2 -2.81 4.88 6.00
C LYS A 2 -3.40 3.46 6.07
N GLU A 3 -4.29 3.22 7.01
CA GLU A 3 -4.85 1.89 7.25
C GLU A 3 -5.64 1.34 6.06
N LYS A 4 -6.38 2.21 5.36
CA LYS A 4 -7.16 1.86 4.17
C LYS A 4 -6.32 1.65 2.91
N THR A 5 -5.05 2.07 2.93
CA THR A 5 -4.16 1.86 1.79
C THR A 5 -3.80 0.37 1.70
N PRO A 6 -3.99 -0.29 0.55
CA PRO A 6 -3.71 -1.72 0.40
C PRO A 6 -2.22 -2.05 0.53
N VAL A 7 -1.92 -3.26 0.96
CA VAL A 7 -0.56 -3.84 0.96
C VAL A 7 -0.55 -5.11 0.11
N GLY A 8 0.58 -5.38 -0.55
CA GLY A 8 0.76 -6.61 -1.33
C GLY A 8 0.86 -7.82 -0.42
N VAL A 9 0.14 -8.89 -0.77
CA VAL A 9 0.26 -10.22 -0.15
C VAL A 9 1.21 -11.02 -1.02
N TYR A 10 2.29 -11.54 -0.43
CA TYR A 10 3.31 -12.30 -1.15
C TYR A 10 3.31 -13.75 -0.65
N SER A 11 3.37 -14.70 -1.58
CA SER A 11 3.61 -16.11 -1.26
C SER A 11 5.07 -16.32 -0.85
N ASN A 12 5.29 -17.30 0.03
CA ASN A 12 6.62 -17.74 0.46
C ASN A 12 7.15 -18.94 -0.35
N SER A 13 6.34 -19.46 -1.30
CA SER A 13 6.72 -20.59 -2.15
C SER A 13 7.64 -20.14 -3.28
N VAL A 14 8.77 -20.82 -3.41
CA VAL A 14 9.75 -20.61 -4.49
C VAL A 14 9.81 -21.87 -5.34
N HIS A 15 9.70 -21.67 -6.66
CA HIS A 15 9.75 -22.74 -7.66
C HIS A 15 10.83 -22.39 -8.68
N PHE A 16 11.81 -23.26 -8.84
CA PHE A 16 12.81 -23.11 -9.89
C PHE A 16 13.26 -24.48 -10.43
N LYS A 17 13.76 -24.47 -11.66
CA LYS A 17 14.32 -25.65 -12.29
C LYS A 17 15.83 -25.66 -12.08
N ALA A 18 16.32 -26.60 -11.28
CA ALA A 18 17.73 -26.86 -11.15
C ALA A 18 18.17 -27.91 -12.18
N PHE A 19 19.40 -27.84 -12.66
CA PHE A 19 19.97 -28.88 -13.50
C PHE A 19 20.85 -29.80 -12.67
N LYS A 20 20.70 -31.11 -12.83
CA LYS A 20 21.69 -32.06 -12.29
C LYS A 20 22.98 -31.88 -13.06
N VAL A 21 24.07 -31.58 -12.37
CA VAL A 21 25.39 -31.57 -12.99
C VAL A 21 26.02 -32.95 -12.86
N LYS A 22 26.55 -33.50 -13.95
CA LYS A 22 27.33 -34.75 -13.94
C LYS A 22 28.78 -34.43 -14.26
N ALA A 23 29.70 -34.90 -13.41
CA ALA A 23 31.12 -34.87 -13.71
C ALA A 23 31.43 -35.85 -14.85
N LYS A 24 32.20 -35.42 -15.85
CA LYS A 24 32.67 -36.25 -16.96
C LYS A 24 34.12 -35.89 -17.26
N GLY A 25 35.06 -36.75 -16.83
CA GLY A 25 36.49 -36.44 -16.93
C GLY A 25 36.83 -35.12 -16.23
N ASN A 26 37.65 -34.27 -16.85
CA ASN A 26 38.05 -32.96 -16.32
C ASN A 26 36.99 -31.84 -16.53
N GLY A 27 35.71 -32.17 -16.75
CA GLY A 27 34.66 -31.16 -17.00
C GLY A 27 33.29 -31.53 -16.44
N PHE A 28 32.36 -30.56 -16.51
CA PHE A 28 30.96 -30.71 -16.09
C PHE A 28 30.03 -30.72 -17.31
N ASN A 29 29.07 -31.63 -17.33
CA ASN A 29 27.96 -31.60 -18.31
C ASN A 29 26.64 -31.36 -17.57
N LEU A 30 25.76 -30.53 -18.14
CA LEU A 30 24.40 -30.39 -17.64
C LEU A 30 23.60 -31.65 -17.99
N GLY A 31 22.98 -32.24 -16.99
CA GLY A 31 22.08 -33.38 -17.08
C GLY A 31 20.61 -32.96 -17.01
N GLU A 32 19.76 -33.89 -16.57
CA GLU A 32 18.33 -33.69 -16.42
C GLU A 32 17.97 -32.58 -15.44
N TYR A 33 16.87 -31.87 -15.70
CA TYR A 33 16.33 -30.88 -14.77
C TYR A 33 15.56 -31.53 -13.63
N VAL A 34 15.57 -30.86 -12.49
CA VAL A 34 14.79 -31.17 -11.30
C VAL A 34 14.01 -29.93 -10.92
N ASN A 35 12.71 -30.09 -10.67
CA ASN A 35 11.93 -29.03 -10.04
C ASN A 35 12.32 -28.98 -8.56
N VAL A 36 12.71 -27.80 -8.10
CA VAL A 36 13.03 -27.56 -6.70
C VAL A 36 12.00 -26.57 -6.18
N ASP A 37 11.25 -27.05 -5.19
CA ASP A 37 10.19 -26.32 -4.54
C ASP A 37 10.54 -26.20 -3.06
N PHE A 38 10.57 -24.97 -2.54
CA PHE A 38 10.83 -24.73 -1.12
C PHE A 38 10.10 -23.49 -0.63
N GLU A 39 9.88 -23.43 0.68
CA GLU A 39 9.34 -22.24 1.34
C GLU A 39 10.46 -21.40 1.95
N THR A 40 10.39 -20.09 1.73
CA THR A 40 11.32 -19.16 2.38
C THR A 40 10.89 -18.89 3.82
N ALA A 41 11.84 -18.88 4.75
CA ALA A 41 11.57 -18.54 6.15
C ALA A 41 11.12 -17.08 6.36
N GLN A 42 11.44 -16.18 5.41
CA GLN A 42 11.08 -14.77 5.48
C GLN A 42 10.16 -14.39 4.33
N ASN A 43 9.01 -13.81 4.66
CA ASN A 43 8.05 -13.31 3.67
C ASN A 43 8.44 -11.92 3.20
N LYS A 44 8.32 -11.68 1.89
CA LYS A 44 8.44 -10.31 1.35
C LYS A 44 7.33 -9.45 1.94
N VAL A 45 7.69 -8.43 2.71
CA VAL A 45 6.73 -7.46 3.26
C VAL A 45 6.59 -6.28 2.29
N GLY A 46 5.42 -6.17 1.66
CA GLY A 46 5.07 -5.05 0.79
C GLY A 46 4.74 -3.76 1.54
N GLY A 47 3.95 -2.90 0.89
CA GLY A 47 3.32 -1.75 1.56
C GLY A 47 4.06 -0.42 1.48
N ASN A 48 4.93 -0.25 0.48
CA ASN A 48 5.58 1.04 0.20
C ASN A 48 4.56 2.19 0.08
N LEU A 49 3.47 1.97 -0.66
CA LEU A 49 2.39 2.94 -0.80
C LEU A 49 1.78 3.36 0.55
N ARG A 50 1.54 2.39 1.45
CA ARG A 50 1.01 2.65 2.79
C ARG A 50 2.00 3.44 3.65
N ARG A 51 3.29 3.11 3.59
CA ARG A 51 4.34 3.76 4.39
C ARG A 51 4.59 5.20 3.98
N ASN A 52 4.49 5.50 2.69
CA ASN A 52 4.86 6.82 2.13
C ASN A 52 3.84 7.94 2.38
N TRP A 53 2.69 7.63 2.98
CA TRP A 53 1.78 8.66 3.46
C TRP A 53 2.43 9.48 4.56
N ARG A 54 2.49 10.81 4.36
CA ARG A 54 2.98 11.75 5.35
C ARG A 54 2.06 12.96 5.44
N THR A 55 1.98 13.51 6.65
CA THR A 55 1.37 14.82 6.88
C THR A 55 2.36 15.88 6.42
N VAL A 56 1.95 16.72 5.49
CA VAL A 56 2.74 17.83 4.96
C VAL A 56 2.59 19.04 5.85
N SER A 57 1.34 19.40 6.17
CA SER A 57 1.07 20.51 7.08
C SER A 57 -0.28 20.35 7.77
N VAL A 58 -0.38 20.96 8.95
CA VAL A 58 -1.64 21.15 9.68
C VAL A 58 -1.70 22.62 10.02
N LYS A 59 -2.65 23.34 9.42
CA LYS A 59 -2.77 24.80 9.58
C LYS A 59 -4.20 25.17 9.95
N LYS A 60 -4.33 26.12 10.86
CA LYS A 60 -5.62 26.79 11.10
C LYS A 60 -5.69 28.00 10.19
N VAL A 61 -6.66 28.01 9.28
CA VAL A 61 -6.94 29.12 8.38
C VAL A 61 -8.34 29.62 8.70
N ASN A 62 -8.43 30.83 9.24
CA ASN A 62 -9.67 31.41 9.77
C ASN A 62 -10.31 30.47 10.82
N ASN A 63 -11.56 30.05 10.57
CA ASN A 63 -12.32 29.11 11.39
C ASN A 63 -12.24 27.66 10.91
N LYS A 64 -11.28 27.31 10.03
CA LYS A 64 -11.11 25.97 9.47
C LYS A 64 -9.72 25.40 9.79
N TRP A 65 -9.67 24.10 10.02
CA TRP A 65 -8.42 23.34 10.05
C TRP A 65 -8.18 22.74 8.66
N VAL A 66 -6.99 22.96 8.12
CA VAL A 66 -6.53 22.41 6.84
C VAL A 66 -5.40 21.43 7.15
N ILE A 67 -5.61 20.17 6.78
CA ILE A 67 -4.62 19.10 6.91
C ILE A 67 -4.21 18.68 5.50
N GLU A 68 -2.93 18.83 5.19
CA GLU A 68 -2.37 18.41 3.91
C GLU A 68 -1.67 17.06 4.09
N LEU A 69 -2.09 16.07 3.30
CA LEU A 69 -1.50 14.73 3.26
C LEU A 69 -0.89 14.51 1.88
N ALA A 70 0.31 13.92 1.84
CA ALA A 70 0.99 13.61 0.59
C ALA A 70 1.53 12.19 0.54
N ASN A 71 1.61 11.67 -0.68
CA ASN A 71 2.27 10.42 -1.03
C ASN A 71 3.01 10.59 -2.35
N ASN A 72 4.34 10.49 -2.33
CA ASN A 72 5.18 10.65 -3.53
C ASN A 72 5.30 9.36 -4.35
N THR A 73 4.50 8.34 -4.05
CA THR A 73 4.54 7.09 -4.80
C THR A 73 3.87 7.28 -6.15
N GLU A 74 4.63 7.20 -7.25
CA GLU A 74 4.14 7.47 -8.62
C GLU A 74 2.87 6.68 -8.95
N TYR A 75 2.81 5.41 -8.52
CA TYR A 75 1.68 4.53 -8.80
C TYR A 75 0.48 4.69 -7.85
N ALA A 76 0.50 5.64 -6.93
CA ALA A 76 -0.59 5.86 -5.97
C ALA A 76 -1.93 6.12 -6.68
N GLY A 77 -1.93 6.97 -7.71
CA GLY A 77 -3.13 7.31 -8.47
C GLY A 77 -3.74 6.10 -9.19
N TRP A 78 -2.90 5.25 -9.80
CA TRP A 78 -3.37 4.05 -10.51
C TRP A 78 -3.97 3.01 -9.56
N VAL A 79 -3.50 2.93 -8.31
CA VAL A 79 -4.08 2.03 -7.30
C VAL A 79 -5.39 2.61 -6.74
N ASN A 80 -5.50 3.94 -6.62
CA ASN A 80 -6.73 4.58 -6.12
C ASN A 80 -7.86 4.51 -7.14
N ASN A 81 -7.59 4.96 -8.36
CA ASN A 81 -8.62 5.19 -9.39
C ASN A 81 -8.77 4.03 -10.38
N GLY A 82 -7.85 3.06 -10.33
CA GLY A 82 -7.76 2.01 -11.34
C GLY A 82 -6.93 2.44 -12.54
N HIS A 83 -6.64 1.47 -13.42
CA HIS A 83 -5.86 1.71 -14.63
C HIS A 83 -6.08 0.64 -15.68
N ARG A 84 -5.76 0.98 -16.93
CA ARG A 84 -5.74 0.03 -18.06
C ARG A 84 -4.52 -0.87 -17.96
N ILE A 85 -4.73 -2.15 -18.25
CA ILE A 85 -3.65 -3.09 -18.56
C ILE A 85 -3.35 -2.93 -20.04
N VAL A 86 -2.11 -2.61 -20.38
CA VAL A 86 -1.67 -2.42 -21.77
C VAL A 86 -0.52 -3.34 -22.10
N ASP A 87 -0.53 -3.88 -23.32
CA ASP A 87 0.62 -4.60 -23.88
C ASP A 87 1.76 -3.62 -24.28
N LYS A 88 2.94 -4.14 -24.58
CA LYS A 88 4.09 -3.41 -25.15
C LYS A 88 3.72 -2.58 -26.38
N ASN A 89 2.73 -3.03 -27.15
CA ASN A 89 2.19 -2.33 -28.32
C ASN A 89 1.10 -1.28 -27.99
N LYS A 90 0.95 -0.91 -26.71
CA LYS A 90 -0.05 0.06 -26.19
C LYS A 90 -1.52 -0.32 -26.46
N ARG A 91 -1.80 -1.60 -26.72
CA ARG A 91 -3.16 -2.11 -26.86
C ARG A 91 -3.74 -2.41 -25.48
N THR A 92 -4.98 -1.98 -25.21
CA THR A 92 -5.67 -2.28 -23.96
C THR A 92 -6.04 -3.76 -23.91
N LEU A 93 -5.52 -4.48 -22.92
CA LEU A 93 -5.82 -5.89 -22.64
C LEU A 93 -6.96 -6.04 -21.62
N GLY A 94 -7.14 -5.04 -20.75
CA GLY A 94 -8.16 -5.06 -19.70
C GLY A 94 -8.10 -3.84 -18.81
N TRP A 95 -8.89 -3.87 -17.74
CA TRP A 95 -8.97 -2.81 -16.73
C TRP A 95 -8.78 -3.41 -15.33
N VAL A 96 -7.98 -2.73 -14.50
CA VAL A 96 -7.86 -3.01 -13.07
C VAL A 96 -8.67 -1.98 -12.33
N GLU A 97 -9.64 -2.45 -11.55
CA GLU A 97 -10.49 -1.59 -10.74
C GLU A 97 -9.71 -0.84 -9.66
N GLY A 98 -10.12 0.40 -9.43
CA GLY A 98 -9.60 1.25 -8.36
C GLY A 98 -10.05 0.79 -6.99
N LYS A 99 -9.31 1.20 -5.96
CA LYS A 99 -9.61 0.89 -4.55
C LYS A 99 -10.19 2.07 -3.77
N PHE A 100 -10.17 3.28 -4.33
CA PHE A 100 -10.78 4.49 -3.79
C PHE A 100 -10.52 4.72 -2.29
N PHE A 101 -9.32 4.38 -1.84
CA PHE A 101 -8.96 4.39 -0.42
C PHE A 101 -8.74 5.81 0.11
N VAL A 102 -8.57 6.80 -0.78
CA VAL A 102 -8.56 8.23 -0.42
C VAL A 102 -9.97 8.68 -0.05
N GLU A 103 -10.94 8.35 -0.89
CA GLU A 103 -12.35 8.70 -0.76
C GLU A 103 -12.96 8.03 0.48
N ILE A 104 -12.75 6.72 0.63
CA ILE A 104 -13.20 5.96 1.81
C ILE A 104 -12.64 6.56 3.11
N ALA A 105 -11.36 6.95 3.10
CA ALA A 105 -10.75 7.56 4.28
C ALA A 105 -11.32 8.95 4.58
N MET A 106 -11.68 9.73 3.56
CA MET A 106 -12.30 11.04 3.76
C MET A 106 -13.70 10.88 4.37
N GLU A 107 -14.51 9.97 3.83
CA GLU A 107 -15.86 9.70 4.32
C GLU A 107 -15.87 9.26 5.79
N GLU A 108 -14.91 8.43 6.19
CA GLU A 108 -14.76 8.00 7.58
C GLU A 108 -14.37 9.17 8.50
N ILE A 109 -13.43 10.02 8.07
CA ILE A 109 -13.07 11.24 8.81
C ILE A 109 -14.28 12.16 8.96
N GLU A 110 -15.05 12.37 7.91
CA GLU A 110 -16.27 13.21 7.94
C GLU A 110 -17.32 12.68 8.92
N LYS A 111 -17.46 11.35 9.05
CA LYS A 111 -18.36 10.71 10.01
C LYS A 111 -17.89 10.87 11.46
N GLU A 112 -16.59 10.78 11.71
CA GLU A 112 -16.05 10.88 13.07
C GLU A 112 -15.82 12.33 13.54
N LEU A 113 -15.60 13.27 12.61
CA LEU A 113 -15.29 14.67 12.89
C LEU A 113 -16.25 15.33 13.90
N PRO A 114 -17.59 15.21 13.79
CA PRO A 114 -18.52 15.80 14.75
C PRO A 114 -18.33 15.31 16.19
N ILE A 115 -17.95 14.05 16.37
CA ILE A 115 -17.73 13.44 17.69
C ILE A 115 -16.51 14.07 18.36
N TYR A 116 -15.40 14.21 17.62
CA TYR A 116 -14.20 14.86 18.13
C TYR A 116 -14.42 16.34 18.43
N VAL A 117 -15.16 17.05 17.57
CA VAL A 117 -15.49 18.47 17.80
C VAL A 117 -16.33 18.63 19.07
N LYS A 118 -17.35 17.79 19.27
CA LYS A 118 -18.19 17.82 20.46
C LYS A 118 -17.36 17.58 21.73
N LYS A 119 -16.51 16.56 21.72
CA LYS A 119 -15.63 16.25 22.86
C LYS A 119 -14.69 17.42 23.19
N LEU A 120 -14.09 18.03 22.16
CA LEU A 120 -13.23 19.20 22.33
C LEU A 120 -14.00 20.39 22.93
N GLN A 121 -15.24 20.61 22.50
CA GLN A 121 -16.09 21.66 23.08
C GLN A 121 -16.37 21.40 24.56
N GLU A 122 -16.74 20.18 24.94
CA GLU A 122 -16.98 19.80 26.33
C GLU A 122 -15.74 19.99 27.21
N ASP A 123 -14.56 19.61 26.72
CA ASP A 123 -13.30 19.74 27.43
C ASP A 123 -12.92 21.23 27.63
N ILE A 124 -13.10 22.07 26.61
CA ILE A 124 -12.88 23.52 26.71
C ILE A 124 -13.85 24.15 27.72
N ILE A 125 -15.14 23.79 27.68
CA ILE A 125 -16.15 24.29 28.62
C ILE A 125 -15.77 23.92 30.05
N LYS A 126 -15.39 22.66 30.30
CA LYS A 126 -14.91 22.22 31.63
C LYS A 126 -13.67 22.98 32.07
N GLN A 127 -12.72 23.27 31.17
CA GLN A 127 -11.52 24.03 31.52
C GLN A 127 -11.82 25.50 31.87
N MET A 128 -12.79 26.12 31.17
CA MET A 128 -13.13 27.52 31.41
C MET A 128 -14.05 27.73 32.62
N PHE A 129 -14.99 26.81 32.87
CA PHE A 129 -16.05 26.97 33.86
C PHE A 129 -16.00 25.95 35.01
N GLY A 130 -15.11 24.95 34.93
CA GLY A 130 -14.88 23.97 36.00
C GLY A 130 -13.92 24.48 37.07
N LYS A 131 -14.30 25.58 37.73
CA LYS A 131 -13.89 25.89 39.10
C LYS A 131 -15.07 25.68 40.03
#